data_AF-B6VB01-F1
#
_entry.id   AF-B6VB01-F1
#
_cell.length_a   1.000
_cell.length_b   1.000
_cell.length_c   1.000
_cell.angle_alpha   90.00
_cell.angle_beta   90.00
_cell.angle_gamma   90.00
#
_symmetry.space_group_name_H-M   'P 1'
#
loop_
_entity.id
_entity.type
_entity.pdbx_description
1 polymer ?
#
loop_
_entity_poly.entity_id
_entity_poly.type
_entity_poly.pdbx_seq_one_letter_code
_entity_poly.pdbx_strand_id
1 'polypeptide(L)'
;MLACSMNLTRLLLTLFSFSAIARVSSQCSITGLPLVRNISEIPQDNYARPGLSHMTVAGSLLHGMKEVEVWLQTFAPRSHTPIHRHSCEEVFVVLKGSGTLYLASDSNGKYPGKPKEHFVFQNSTFHIPINDVHQLWNTNEQEDLQVLVVISRPPVKVFIYEDWSMPHSAARLKFPYYWDEKCYQAPNQKDEL
;
A
#
# COMPACT_ATOMS: atom_id res chain seq x y z
N MET A 1 31.26 8.77 -71.40
CA MET A 1 32.48 8.41 -70.65
C MET A 1 32.94 9.63 -69.88
N LEU A 2 32.68 9.71 -68.58
CA LEU A 2 33.51 10.45 -67.60
C LEU A 2 32.96 10.22 -66.17
N ALA A 3 33.81 9.57 -65.38
CA ALA A 3 34.03 9.65 -63.94
C ALA A 3 32.86 9.47 -62.94
N CYS A 4 32.88 8.28 -62.32
CA CYS A 4 32.46 8.01 -60.95
C CYS A 4 33.58 8.44 -59.98
N SER A 5 33.29 9.22 -58.92
CA SER A 5 34.09 9.27 -57.67
C SER A 5 33.43 10.18 -56.60
N MET A 6 33.64 9.81 -55.33
CA MET A 6 33.42 10.58 -54.07
C MET A 6 31.98 10.65 -53.58
N ASN A 7 31.44 9.69 -52.82
CA ASN A 7 31.80 9.22 -51.48
C ASN A 7 31.94 10.32 -50.41
N LEU A 8 30.99 10.25 -49.47
CA LEU A 8 31.22 10.30 -48.03
C LEU A 8 31.55 11.67 -47.39
N THR A 9 30.55 12.55 -47.32
CA THR A 9 30.61 13.67 -46.37
C THR A 9 29.26 13.95 -45.71
N ARG A 10 29.13 13.39 -44.50
CA ARG A 10 28.32 13.90 -43.37
C ARG A 10 26.80 13.67 -43.40
N LEU A 11 26.42 12.39 -43.51
CA LEU A 11 25.27 11.85 -42.78
C LEU A 11 25.77 11.31 -41.42
N LEU A 12 26.13 12.20 -40.48
CA LEU A 12 26.50 11.82 -39.10
C LEU A 12 25.96 12.87 -38.12
N LEU A 13 24.69 12.72 -37.77
CA LEU A 13 24.08 13.26 -36.56
C LEU A 13 23.22 12.15 -35.97
N THR A 14 23.90 11.09 -35.55
CA THR A 14 23.37 10.06 -34.66
C THR A 14 24.31 9.94 -33.47
N LEU A 15 23.72 9.57 -32.34
CA LEU A 15 24.33 9.31 -31.03
C LEU A 15 24.52 10.56 -30.15
N PHE A 16 23.51 10.86 -29.34
CA PHE A 16 23.58 10.77 -27.87
C PHE A 16 22.18 11.00 -27.28
N SER A 17 21.24 10.11 -27.59
CA SER A 17 20.09 9.92 -26.69
C SER A 17 20.56 8.98 -25.60
N PHE A 18 20.96 9.53 -24.46
CA PHE A 18 21.12 8.76 -23.23
C PHE A 18 19.80 8.03 -22.98
N SER A 19 19.76 6.74 -23.31
CA SER A 19 18.76 5.85 -22.78
C SER A 19 18.98 5.79 -21.28
N ALA A 20 18.24 6.62 -20.54
CA ALA A 20 17.96 6.35 -19.15
C ALA A 20 17.14 5.06 -19.12
N ILE A 21 17.84 3.92 -19.22
CA ILE A 21 17.32 2.64 -18.77
C ILE A 21 17.23 2.83 -17.26
N ALA A 22 16.13 3.43 -16.80
CA ALA A 22 15.75 3.35 -15.41
C ALA A 22 15.82 1.87 -15.05
N ARG A 23 16.61 1.54 -14.04
CA ARG A 23 16.70 0.19 -13.49
C ARG A 23 15.32 -0.16 -12.90
N VAL A 24 14.42 -0.65 -13.73
CA VAL A 24 13.16 -1.27 -13.29
C VAL A 24 13.43 -2.70 -12.79
N SER A 25 14.68 -3.17 -12.83
CA SER A 25 15.04 -4.47 -12.28
C SER A 25 15.26 -4.39 -10.76
N SER A 26 14.36 -5.06 -10.03
CA SER A 26 14.49 -5.56 -8.65
C SER A 26 13.86 -4.76 -7.49
N GLN A 27 12.89 -3.87 -7.73
CA GLN A 27 12.19 -3.19 -6.62
C GLN A 27 11.47 -4.17 -5.65
N CYS A 28 11.29 -5.43 -6.08
CA CYS A 28 10.67 -6.51 -5.31
C CYS A 28 11.64 -7.67 -5.03
N SER A 29 12.96 -7.49 -5.20
CA SER A 29 13.93 -8.54 -4.84
C SER A 29 14.18 -8.50 -3.34
N ILE A 30 13.91 -9.61 -2.67
CA ILE A 30 14.22 -9.79 -1.25
C ILE A 30 15.70 -10.11 -0.99
N THR A 31 16.45 -10.50 -2.04
CA THR A 31 17.87 -10.81 -1.93
C THR A 31 18.72 -9.53 -1.91
N GLY A 32 19.69 -9.48 -1.00
CA GLY A 32 20.65 -8.36 -0.90
C GLY A 32 20.09 -7.07 -0.28
N LEU A 33 18.94 -7.13 0.40
CA LEU A 33 18.40 -5.98 1.11
C LEU A 33 19.29 -5.60 2.32
N PRO A 34 19.57 -4.31 2.53
CA PRO A 34 20.32 -3.87 3.70
C PRO A 34 19.51 -4.12 4.98
N LEU A 35 20.20 -4.54 6.04
CA LEU A 35 19.60 -4.81 7.36
C LEU A 35 18.97 -3.55 7.97
N VAL A 36 19.66 -2.41 7.83
CA VAL A 36 19.18 -1.09 8.28
C VAL A 36 18.79 -0.29 7.05
N ARG A 37 17.58 0.28 7.05
CA ARG A 37 17.04 1.12 5.98
C ARG A 37 16.65 2.48 6.51
N ASN A 38 16.93 3.51 5.72
CA ASN A 38 16.42 4.85 5.97
C ASN A 38 14.97 4.95 5.47
N ILE A 39 14.00 5.11 6.37
CA ILE A 39 12.57 5.18 6.03
C ILE A 39 12.30 6.34 5.05
N SER A 40 13.02 7.45 5.18
CA SER A 40 12.90 8.61 4.29
C SER A 40 13.29 8.34 2.83
N GLU A 41 13.98 7.23 2.56
CA GLU A 41 14.39 6.80 1.22
C GLU A 41 13.49 5.70 0.63
N ILE A 42 12.53 5.17 1.41
CA ILE A 42 11.58 4.18 0.91
C ILE A 42 10.54 4.91 0.04
N PRO A 43 10.23 4.42 -1.18
CA PRO A 43 9.23 5.06 -2.03
C PRO A 43 7.84 5.11 -1.39
N GLN A 44 7.15 6.22 -1.60
CA GLN A 44 5.79 6.45 -1.18
C GLN A 44 4.90 6.66 -2.40
N ASP A 45 3.69 6.14 -2.38
CA ASP A 45 2.72 6.26 -3.48
C ASP A 45 1.30 6.40 -2.89
N ASN A 46 0.38 6.98 -3.66
CA ASN A 46 -1.04 7.05 -3.31
C ASN A 46 -1.83 5.87 -3.91
N TYR A 47 -1.25 5.12 -4.83
CA TYR A 47 -1.87 3.98 -5.52
C TYR A 47 -3.25 4.30 -6.09
N ALA A 48 -3.37 5.49 -6.71
CA ALA A 48 -4.60 6.04 -7.26
C ALA A 48 -5.74 6.24 -6.24
N ARG A 49 -5.40 6.35 -4.94
CA ARG A 49 -6.34 6.71 -3.86
C ARG A 49 -6.09 8.16 -3.41
N PRO A 50 -6.90 9.14 -3.85
CA PRO A 50 -6.73 10.52 -3.45
C PRO A 50 -6.69 10.70 -1.93
N GLY A 51 -5.76 11.53 -1.44
CA GLY A 51 -5.59 11.81 -0.02
C GLY A 51 -4.84 10.73 0.76
N LEU A 52 -4.53 9.57 0.16
CA LEU A 52 -3.61 8.60 0.74
C LEU A 52 -2.17 8.93 0.36
N SER A 53 -1.25 8.73 1.29
CA SER A 53 0.11 8.34 0.94
C SER A 53 0.53 7.14 1.78
N HIS A 54 1.09 6.13 1.12
CA HIS A 54 1.41 4.85 1.70
C HIS A 54 2.86 4.46 1.43
N MET A 55 3.46 3.87 2.46
CA MET A 55 4.76 3.25 2.42
C MET A 55 4.70 1.92 3.19
N THR A 56 5.15 0.83 2.56
CA THR A 56 5.43 -0.42 3.27
C THR A 56 6.84 -0.35 3.86
N VAL A 57 6.94 -0.19 5.17
CA VAL A 57 8.22 0.00 5.90
C VAL A 57 8.99 -1.33 6.00
N ALA A 58 8.27 -2.40 6.31
CA ALA A 58 8.78 -3.78 6.35
C ALA A 58 7.61 -4.71 5.97
N GLY A 59 7.74 -5.55 4.95
CA GLY A 59 6.59 -6.27 4.41
C GLY A 59 6.98 -7.55 3.69
N SER A 60 5.98 -8.38 3.39
CA SER A 60 6.21 -9.74 2.92
C SER A 60 6.82 -9.78 1.53
N LEU A 61 6.19 -9.10 0.57
CA LEU A 61 6.64 -9.13 -0.82
C LEU A 61 7.88 -8.27 -1.08
N LEU A 62 8.02 -7.15 -0.35
CA LEU A 62 9.14 -6.24 -0.55
C LEU A 62 10.39 -6.63 0.26
N HIS A 63 10.20 -7.30 1.40
CA HIS A 63 11.27 -7.47 2.38
C HIS A 63 11.36 -8.89 2.97
N GLY A 64 10.55 -9.84 2.51
CA GLY A 64 10.60 -11.25 2.94
C GLY A 64 9.99 -11.52 4.31
N MET A 65 9.21 -10.59 4.87
CA MET A 65 8.54 -10.78 6.15
C MET A 65 7.48 -11.89 6.06
N LYS A 66 7.35 -12.72 7.10
CA LYS A 66 6.44 -13.88 7.09
C LYS A 66 5.30 -13.79 8.09
N GLU A 67 5.49 -13.03 9.16
CA GLU A 67 4.57 -13.04 10.31
C GLU A 67 3.93 -11.67 10.54
N VAL A 68 4.70 -10.60 10.35
CA VAL A 68 4.26 -9.21 10.54
C VAL A 68 4.64 -8.33 9.35
N GLU A 69 3.82 -7.34 9.06
CA GLU A 69 4.08 -6.30 8.08
C GLU A 69 3.71 -4.93 8.65
N VAL A 70 4.51 -3.93 8.32
CA VAL A 70 4.46 -2.59 8.88
C VAL A 70 4.29 -1.57 7.76
N TRP A 71 3.31 -0.69 7.92
CA TRP A 71 3.02 0.41 7.01
C TRP A 71 3.14 1.75 7.72
N LEU A 72 3.58 2.76 6.99
CA LEU A 72 3.39 4.16 7.33
C LEU A 72 2.36 4.73 6.36
N GLN A 73 1.26 5.24 6.88
CA GLN A 73 0.19 5.83 6.07
C GLN A 73 -0.11 7.23 6.56
N THR A 74 -0.34 8.13 5.61
CA THR A 74 -0.83 9.49 5.86
C THR A 74 -2.13 9.68 5.09
N PHE A 75 -3.14 10.20 5.78
CA PHE A 75 -4.46 10.51 5.27
C PHE A 75 -4.66 12.02 5.31
N ALA A 76 -4.80 12.66 4.15
CA ALA A 76 -5.15 14.06 4.02
C ALA A 76 -6.53 14.35 4.65
N PRO A 77 -6.85 15.62 4.98
CA PRO A 77 -8.16 16.00 5.50
C PRO A 77 -9.31 15.42 4.68
N ARG A 78 -10.29 14.84 5.39
CA ARG A 78 -11.50 14.18 4.84
C ARG A 78 -11.24 12.89 4.06
N SER A 79 -10.00 12.42 3.92
CA SER A 79 -9.72 11.13 3.29
C SER A 79 -9.92 9.97 4.26
N HIS A 80 -10.23 8.79 3.72
CA HIS A 80 -10.57 7.61 4.51
C HIS A 80 -10.14 6.31 3.82
N THR A 81 -10.09 5.22 4.60
CA THR A 81 -10.03 3.88 4.04
C THR A 81 -11.37 3.51 3.38
N PRO A 82 -11.42 2.48 2.53
CA PRO A 82 -12.69 1.82 2.26
C PRO A 82 -13.28 1.24 3.56
N ILE A 83 -14.57 0.94 3.55
CA ILE A 83 -15.16 0.05 4.56
C ILE A 83 -14.66 -1.35 4.23
N HIS A 84 -13.98 -2.01 5.16
CA HIS A 84 -13.34 -3.29 4.86
C HIS A 84 -13.16 -4.19 6.08
N ARG A 85 -12.83 -5.46 5.81
CA ARG A 85 -12.34 -6.42 6.80
C ARG A 85 -11.15 -7.21 6.25
N HIS A 86 -10.40 -7.84 7.13
CA HIS A 86 -9.32 -8.77 6.80
C HIS A 86 -9.17 -9.81 7.92
N SER A 87 -8.55 -10.95 7.61
CA SER A 87 -8.40 -12.08 8.54
C SER A 87 -7.02 -12.12 9.21
N CYS A 88 -6.60 -10.96 9.73
CA CYS A 88 -5.39 -10.80 10.53
C CYS A 88 -5.66 -9.85 11.70
N GLU A 89 -4.72 -9.84 12.65
CA GLU A 89 -4.65 -8.75 13.62
C GLU A 89 -4.11 -7.51 12.91
N GLU A 90 -4.64 -6.33 13.27
CA GLU A 90 -4.16 -5.04 12.80
C GLU A 90 -4.12 -4.05 13.96
N VAL A 91 -2.95 -3.41 14.15
CA VAL A 91 -2.71 -2.43 15.20
C VAL A 91 -2.33 -1.11 14.57
N PHE A 92 -2.95 -0.03 15.02
CA PHE A 92 -2.64 1.33 14.63
C PHE A 92 -1.97 2.07 15.78
N VAL A 93 -0.97 2.89 15.46
CA VAL A 93 -0.38 3.89 16.35
C VAL A 93 -0.50 5.25 15.65
N VAL A 94 -1.22 6.18 16.27
CA VAL A 94 -1.44 7.52 15.71
C VAL A 94 -0.23 8.40 16.02
N LEU A 95 0.56 8.72 15.00
CA LEU A 95 1.79 9.49 15.13
C LEU A 95 1.53 11.01 15.10
N LYS A 96 0.58 11.44 14.28
CA LYS A 96 0.17 12.84 14.12
C LYS A 96 -1.31 12.91 13.76
N GLY A 97 -1.92 14.04 14.11
CA GLY A 97 -3.29 14.34 13.76
C GLY A 97 -4.34 13.59 14.58
N SER A 98 -5.57 13.61 14.07
CA SER A 98 -6.75 13.05 14.70
C SER A 98 -7.76 12.56 13.66
N GLY A 99 -8.73 11.75 14.08
CA GLY A 99 -9.74 11.23 13.19
C GLY A 99 -10.81 10.41 13.91
N THR A 100 -11.59 9.65 13.14
CA THR A 100 -12.63 8.76 13.66
C THR A 100 -12.44 7.37 13.08
N LEU A 101 -12.39 6.37 13.96
CA LEU A 101 -12.54 4.95 13.62
C LEU A 101 -14.03 4.58 13.69
N TYR A 102 -14.54 4.04 12.60
CA TYR A 102 -15.86 3.42 12.53
C TYR A 102 -15.67 1.91 12.61
N LEU A 103 -16.28 1.25 13.60
CA LEU A 103 -16.11 -0.19 13.88
C LEU A 103 -17.46 -0.89 14.04
N ALA A 104 -17.66 -1.97 13.30
CA ALA A 104 -18.78 -2.88 13.44
C ALA A 104 -18.28 -4.26 13.90
N SER A 105 -18.55 -4.59 15.17
CA SER A 105 -18.07 -5.81 15.83
C SER A 105 -18.96 -7.04 15.68
N ASP A 106 -20.04 -6.95 14.90
CA ASP A 106 -20.91 -8.11 14.63
C ASP A 106 -20.48 -8.84 13.36
N SER A 107 -19.31 -9.49 13.41
CA SER A 107 -18.85 -10.36 12.32
C SER A 107 -19.71 -11.63 12.13
N ASN A 108 -20.61 -11.92 13.09
CA ASN A 108 -21.54 -13.06 13.03
C ASN A 108 -22.91 -12.70 12.43
N GLY A 109 -23.21 -11.40 12.29
CA GLY A 109 -24.37 -10.89 11.57
C GLY A 109 -24.33 -11.22 10.08
N LYS A 110 -25.36 -10.83 9.33
CA LYS A 110 -25.38 -11.00 7.87
C LYS A 110 -24.63 -9.89 7.14
N TYR A 111 -24.56 -8.71 7.74
CA TYR A 111 -23.96 -7.47 7.24
C TYR A 111 -23.45 -6.63 8.43
N PRO A 112 -22.54 -5.66 8.22
CA PRO A 112 -21.91 -4.89 9.31
C PRO A 112 -22.89 -4.15 10.22
N GLY A 113 -23.89 -3.50 9.63
CA GLY A 113 -24.84 -2.65 10.34
C GLY A 113 -24.24 -1.29 10.74
N LYS A 114 -24.91 -0.57 11.64
CA LYS A 114 -24.46 0.77 12.06
C LYS A 114 -23.13 0.65 12.84
N PRO A 115 -22.03 1.28 12.39
CA PRO A 115 -20.77 1.24 13.11
C PRO A 115 -20.83 2.07 14.40
N LYS A 116 -20.00 1.69 15.36
CA LYS A 116 -19.63 2.54 16.51
C LYS A 116 -18.52 3.48 16.09
N GLU A 117 -18.59 4.70 16.59
CA GLU A 117 -17.60 5.75 16.31
C GLU A 117 -16.64 5.89 17.49
N HIS A 118 -15.35 5.91 17.19
CA HIS A 118 -14.29 6.04 18.17
C HIS A 118 -13.35 7.15 17.73
N PHE A 119 -13.25 8.21 18.54
CA PHE A 119 -12.30 9.28 18.28
C PHE A 119 -10.86 8.79 18.50
N VAL A 120 -9.99 9.05 17.54
CA VAL A 120 -8.56 8.74 17.62
C VAL A 120 -7.76 10.03 17.56
N PHE A 121 -6.67 10.08 18.31
CA PHE A 121 -5.87 11.29 18.50
C PHE A 121 -4.38 10.96 18.56
N GLN A 122 -3.52 11.96 18.40
CA GLN A 122 -2.07 11.77 18.48
C GLN A 122 -1.64 11.03 19.75
N ASN A 123 -0.70 10.08 19.59
CA ASN A 123 -0.19 9.23 20.66
C ASN A 123 -1.22 8.25 21.25
N SER A 124 -2.34 8.01 20.55
CA SER A 124 -3.25 6.90 20.85
C SER A 124 -2.90 5.65 20.03
N THR A 125 -3.38 4.50 20.49
CA THR A 125 -3.30 3.22 19.78
C THR A 125 -4.64 2.50 19.87
N PHE A 126 -4.95 1.72 18.84
CA PHE A 126 -6.11 0.83 18.81
C PHE A 126 -5.77 -0.40 17.98
N HIS A 127 -6.49 -1.49 18.21
CA HIS A 127 -6.41 -2.70 17.42
C HIS A 127 -7.78 -3.01 16.83
N ILE A 128 -7.79 -3.60 15.64
CA ILE A 128 -8.98 -4.12 14.99
C ILE A 128 -9.09 -5.61 15.33
N PRO A 129 -10.18 -6.07 15.97
CA PRO A 129 -10.42 -7.50 16.14
C PRO A 129 -10.48 -8.22 14.78
N ILE A 130 -9.98 -9.44 14.73
CA ILE A 130 -9.88 -10.21 13.48
C ILE A 130 -11.26 -10.30 12.81
N ASN A 131 -11.31 -9.98 11.51
CA ASN A 131 -12.51 -9.95 10.66
C ASN A 131 -13.57 -8.88 10.99
N ASP A 132 -13.37 -8.00 11.97
CA ASP A 132 -14.29 -6.89 12.21
C ASP A 132 -14.26 -5.89 11.06
N VAL A 133 -15.45 -5.36 10.73
CA VAL A 133 -15.61 -4.43 9.62
C VAL A 133 -15.36 -3.03 10.12
N HIS A 134 -14.46 -2.30 9.46
CA HIS A 134 -14.03 -1.01 9.95
C HIS A 134 -13.68 -0.04 8.82
N GLN A 135 -13.61 1.23 9.21
CA GLN A 135 -13.14 2.33 8.37
C GLN A 135 -12.42 3.35 9.24
N LEU A 136 -11.19 3.71 8.86
CA LEU A 136 -10.49 4.85 9.45
C LEU A 136 -10.71 6.07 8.57
N TRP A 137 -11.18 7.16 9.16
CA TRP A 137 -11.42 8.42 8.48
C TRP A 137 -10.66 9.55 9.18
N ASN A 138 -9.85 10.30 8.43
CA ASN A 138 -9.39 11.61 8.87
C ASN A 138 -10.57 12.61 8.84
N THR A 139 -11.30 12.68 9.95
CA THR A 139 -12.40 13.64 10.17
C THR A 139 -11.90 15.03 10.58
N ASN A 140 -10.59 15.21 10.77
CA ASN A 140 -10.02 16.53 10.95
C ASN A 140 -9.93 17.25 9.59
N GLU A 141 -10.37 18.51 9.55
CA GLU A 141 -10.45 19.29 8.31
C GLU A 141 -9.16 20.06 7.98
N GLN A 142 -8.21 20.13 8.91
CA GLN A 142 -7.07 21.05 8.85
C GLN A 142 -5.71 20.32 8.78
N GLU A 143 -5.58 19.17 9.43
CA GLU A 143 -4.32 18.45 9.54
C GLU A 143 -4.37 17.05 8.93
N ASP A 144 -3.22 16.56 8.49
CA ASP A 144 -3.05 15.17 8.06
C ASP A 144 -3.09 14.23 9.27
N LEU A 145 -3.73 13.06 9.09
CA LEU A 145 -3.67 11.94 10.04
C LEU A 145 -2.55 11.00 9.60
N GLN A 146 -1.52 10.85 10.42
CA GLN A 146 -0.41 9.93 10.16
C GLN A 146 -0.44 8.77 11.14
N VAL A 147 -0.41 7.54 10.62
CA VAL A 147 -0.49 6.32 11.40
C VAL A 147 0.61 5.34 10.99
N LEU A 148 1.18 4.67 12.00
CA LEU A 148 1.91 3.42 11.79
C LEU A 148 0.90 2.28 11.92
N VAL A 149 0.89 1.36 10.96
CA VAL A 149 -0.01 0.20 10.95
C VAL A 149 0.84 -1.05 10.99
N VAL A 150 0.47 -2.01 11.84
CA VAL A 150 1.13 -3.31 11.92
C VAL A 150 0.07 -4.39 11.74
N ILE A 151 0.27 -5.27 10.77
CA ILE A 151 -0.61 -6.42 10.54
C ILE A 151 0.12 -7.72 10.80
N SER A 152 -0.64 -8.76 11.19
CA SER A 152 -0.16 -10.14 11.14
C SER A 152 -0.52 -10.82 9.80
N ARG A 153 0.07 -11.99 9.54
CA ARG A 153 -0.25 -12.86 8.38
C ARG A 153 -0.19 -12.16 7.01
N PRO A 154 0.89 -11.40 6.71
CA PRO A 154 1.02 -10.70 5.43
C PRO A 154 1.19 -11.66 4.23
N PRO A 155 1.00 -11.19 2.99
CA PRO A 155 0.40 -9.91 2.62
C PRO A 155 -1.11 -9.89 2.90
N VAL A 156 -1.65 -8.67 3.11
CA VAL A 156 -3.04 -8.46 3.53
C VAL A 156 -4.04 -8.93 2.48
N LYS A 157 -5.14 -9.53 2.93
CA LYS A 157 -6.27 -9.98 2.10
C LYS A 157 -7.50 -9.19 2.53
N VAL A 158 -7.87 -8.18 1.73
CA VAL A 158 -8.88 -7.18 2.11
C VAL A 158 -10.22 -7.49 1.44
N PHE A 159 -11.28 -7.62 2.21
CA PHE A 159 -12.65 -7.67 1.70
C PHE A 159 -13.29 -6.29 1.83
N ILE A 160 -13.60 -5.65 0.69
CA ILE A 160 -14.15 -4.29 0.61
C ILE A 160 -15.68 -4.33 0.54
N TYR A 161 -16.31 -3.42 1.26
CA TYR A 161 -17.74 -3.17 1.24
C TYR A 161 -18.07 -1.87 0.51
N GLU A 162 -19.20 -1.86 -0.19
CA GLU A 162 -19.75 -0.65 -0.80
C GLU A 162 -20.39 0.26 0.25
N ASP A 163 -21.07 -0.32 1.24
CA ASP A 163 -21.66 0.37 2.38
C ASP A 163 -21.78 -0.55 3.61
N TRP A 164 -22.22 0.01 4.74
CA TRP A 164 -22.40 -0.70 6.01
C TRP A 164 -23.56 -1.71 6.04
N SER A 165 -24.43 -1.73 5.03
CA SER A 165 -25.55 -2.67 4.88
C SER A 165 -25.24 -3.83 3.93
N MET A 166 -24.13 -3.75 3.19
CA MET A 166 -23.71 -4.80 2.27
C MET A 166 -23.46 -6.12 3.02
N PRO A 167 -24.07 -7.24 2.59
CA PRO A 167 -23.84 -8.55 3.20
C PRO A 167 -22.36 -8.96 3.21
N HIS A 168 -21.90 -9.60 4.28
CA HIS A 168 -20.50 -10.07 4.39
C HIS A 168 -20.11 -11.02 3.25
N SER A 169 -21.08 -11.81 2.74
CA SER A 169 -20.91 -12.72 1.61
C SER A 169 -20.76 -12.01 0.26
N ALA A 170 -21.17 -10.74 0.16
CA ALA A 170 -21.07 -9.95 -1.06
C ALA A 170 -19.81 -9.07 -1.09
N ALA A 171 -19.13 -8.88 0.05
CA ALA A 171 -17.90 -8.11 0.14
C ALA A 171 -16.84 -8.64 -0.84
N ARG A 172 -16.20 -7.73 -1.58
CA ARG A 172 -15.30 -8.09 -2.68
C ARG A 172 -13.87 -8.22 -2.19
N LEU A 173 -13.26 -9.38 -2.40
CA LEU A 173 -11.84 -9.57 -2.13
C LEU A 173 -10.99 -8.72 -3.09
N LYS A 174 -10.13 -7.87 -2.53
CA LYS A 174 -9.05 -7.19 -3.25
C LYS A 174 -7.72 -7.80 -2.81
N PHE A 175 -7.21 -8.72 -3.63
CA PHE A 175 -5.91 -9.38 -3.44
C PHE A 175 -5.22 -9.62 -4.81
N PRO A 176 -3.94 -9.27 -4.98
CA PRO A 176 -3.12 -8.45 -4.07
C PRO A 176 -3.76 -7.07 -3.84
N TYR A 177 -3.48 -6.47 -2.68
CA TYR A 177 -3.91 -5.10 -2.43
C TYR A 177 -3.04 -4.12 -3.22
N TYR A 178 -3.49 -2.88 -3.38
CA TYR A 178 -2.91 -1.97 -4.38
C TYR A 178 -1.39 -1.78 -4.27
N TRP A 179 -0.84 -1.76 -3.04
CA TRP A 179 0.60 -1.63 -2.81
C TRP A 179 1.43 -2.87 -3.08
N ASP A 180 0.78 -4.04 -3.19
CA ASP A 180 1.42 -5.32 -3.44
C ASP A 180 1.38 -5.74 -4.91
N GLU A 181 0.54 -5.10 -5.75
CA GLU A 181 0.28 -5.52 -7.14
C GLU A 181 1.56 -5.69 -7.97
N LYS A 182 2.47 -4.71 -7.89
CA LYS A 182 3.72 -4.72 -8.67
C LYS A 182 4.62 -5.90 -8.29
N CYS A 183 4.71 -6.23 -7.00
CA CYS A 183 5.60 -7.29 -6.51
C CYS A 183 4.96 -8.67 -6.57
N TYR A 184 3.65 -8.77 -6.48
CA TYR A 184 2.92 -10.02 -6.66
C TYR A 184 2.98 -10.53 -8.11
N GLN A 185 3.08 -9.63 -9.09
CA GLN A 185 3.19 -9.97 -10.52
C GLN A 185 4.64 -10.25 -10.97
N ALA A 186 5.64 -9.92 -10.15
CA ALA A 186 7.03 -10.23 -10.47
C ALA A 186 7.19 -11.77 -10.54
N PRO A 187 7.91 -12.32 -11.53
CA PRO A 187 8.10 -13.76 -11.62
C PRO A 187 8.75 -14.24 -10.32
N ASN A 188 8.00 -15.05 -9.57
CA ASN A 188 8.47 -15.70 -8.35
C ASN A 188 9.89 -16.21 -8.60
N GLN A 189 10.89 -15.63 -7.93
CA GLN A 189 12.11 -16.36 -7.66
C GLN A 189 11.61 -17.58 -6.89
N LYS A 190 11.58 -18.72 -7.58
CA LYS A 190 11.15 -20.00 -7.02
C LYS A 190 11.84 -20.13 -5.66
N ASP A 191 11.04 -20.41 -4.64
CA ASP A 191 11.57 -20.92 -3.37
C ASP A 191 12.52 -22.08 -3.73
N GLU A 192 13.82 -21.84 -3.58
CA GLU A 192 14.80 -22.92 -3.54
C GLU A 192 14.54 -23.65 -2.22
N LEU A 193 13.84 -24.78 -2.37
CA LEU A 193 13.69 -25.83 -1.37
C LEU A 193 14.90 -26.77 -1.43
#